data_AF-A0A0Q0KRE3-F1
#
_entry.id   AF-A0A0Q0KRE3-F1
#
_cell.length_a   1.000
_cell.length_b   1.000
_cell.length_c   1.000
_cell.angle_alpha   90.00
_cell.angle_beta   90.00
_cell.angle_gamma   90.00
#
_symmetry.space_group_name_H-M   'P 1'
#
loop_
_entity.id
_entity.type
_entity.pdbx_description
1 polymer ?
#
loop_
_entity_poly.entity_id
_entity_poly.type
_entity_poly.pdbx_seq_one_letter_code
_entity_poly.pdbx_strand_id
1 'polypeptide(L)'
;MGEIFKQNSINLAISTMTILFGYYFDLGGASFWFGGLLVIPAIAIWFQFKFALGSFLLRLGIAVLPWLALCIIGLLWASKTEHDGQRAMNMFFFEMLLYSVVAGVVVVTARFFFQKTKARS
;
A
#
# COMPACT_ATOMS: atom_id res chain seq x y z
N MET A 1 2.86 17.29 19.70
CA MET A 1 1.98 16.99 18.55
C MET A 1 2.63 17.36 17.21
N GLY A 2 3.26 18.53 17.08
CA GLY A 2 3.84 19.00 15.82
C GLY A 2 4.90 18.07 15.20
N GLU A 3 5.80 17.49 15.98
CA GLU A 3 6.87 16.62 15.44
C GLU A 3 6.36 15.28 14.90
N ILE A 4 5.45 14.61 15.61
CA ILE A 4 4.81 13.36 15.14
C ILE A 4 4.06 13.61 13.83
N PHE A 5 3.29 14.72 13.77
CA PHE A 5 2.58 15.09 12.56
C PHE A 5 3.52 15.40 11.40
N LYS A 6 4.59 16.17 11.65
CA LYS A 6 5.62 16.50 10.66
C LYS A 6 6.30 15.23 10.11
N GLN A 7 6.73 14.33 10.98
CA GLN A 7 7.41 13.10 10.58
C GLN A 7 6.49 12.18 9.75
N ASN A 8 5.24 12.02 10.20
CA ASN A 8 4.28 11.20 9.48
C ASN A 8 3.89 11.80 8.13
N SER A 9 3.82 13.13 8.02
CA SER A 9 3.58 13.82 6.75
C SER A 9 4.74 13.61 5.78
N ILE A 10 5.98 13.67 6.27
CA ILE A 10 7.18 13.36 5.47
C ILE A 10 7.16 11.89 5.01
N ASN A 11 6.85 10.95 5.91
CA ASN A 11 6.77 9.54 5.57
C ASN A 11 5.70 9.27 4.50
N LEU A 12 4.56 9.95 4.58
CA LEU A 12 3.49 9.87 3.60
C LEU A 12 3.92 10.43 2.24
N ALA A 13 4.58 11.59 2.23
CA ALA A 13 5.09 12.23 1.02
C ALA A 13 6.12 11.36 0.31
N ILE A 14 7.13 10.86 1.05
CA ILE A 14 8.15 9.95 0.51
C ILE A 14 7.50 8.69 -0.03
N SER A 15 6.61 8.06 0.74
CA SER A 15 5.88 6.86 0.32
C SER A 15 5.13 7.08 -0.99
N THR A 16 4.42 8.19 -1.10
CA THR A 16 3.65 8.54 -2.30
C THR A 16 4.59 8.76 -3.49
N MET A 17 5.69 9.50 -3.32
CA MET A 17 6.68 9.69 -4.38
C MET A 17 7.30 8.38 -4.84
N THR A 18 7.71 7.51 -3.91
CA THR A 18 8.29 6.20 -4.24
C THR A 18 7.31 5.32 -5.02
N ILE A 19 6.04 5.29 -4.61
CA ILE A 19 4.99 4.54 -5.30
C ILE A 19 4.78 5.10 -6.71
N LEU A 20 4.69 6.43 -6.86
CA LEU A 20 4.53 7.07 -8.17
C LEU A 20 5.73 6.80 -9.07
N PHE A 21 6.96 6.92 -8.56
CA PHE A 21 8.16 6.58 -9.32
C PHE A 21 8.14 5.11 -9.76
N GLY A 22 7.82 4.18 -8.87
CA GLY A 22 7.72 2.76 -9.21
C GLY A 22 6.66 2.49 -10.27
N TYR A 23 5.54 3.20 -10.23
CA TYR A 23 4.52 3.11 -11.25
C TYR A 23 4.98 3.67 -12.61
N TYR A 24 5.59 4.86 -12.63
CA TYR A 24 6.04 5.51 -13.86
C TYR A 24 7.22 4.82 -14.55
N PHE A 25 8.12 4.20 -13.80
CA PHE A 25 9.25 3.43 -14.35
C PHE A 25 8.86 2.00 -14.77
N ASP A 26 7.57 1.70 -14.86
CA ASP A 26 7.02 0.38 -15.22
C ASP A 26 7.52 -0.76 -14.32
N LEU A 27 7.99 -0.44 -13.11
CA LEU A 27 8.27 -1.47 -12.10
C LEU A 27 6.98 -2.19 -11.72
N GLY A 28 5.83 -1.53 -11.86
CA GLY A 28 4.52 -2.15 -11.78
C GLY A 28 4.34 -3.26 -12.82
N GLY A 29 4.50 -2.97 -14.12
CA GLY A 29 4.36 -3.96 -15.18
C GLY A 29 5.36 -5.11 -15.04
N ALA A 30 6.63 -4.83 -14.74
CA ALA A 30 7.61 -5.86 -14.46
C ALA A 30 7.20 -6.73 -13.26
N SER A 31 6.77 -6.11 -12.16
CA SER A 31 6.34 -6.83 -10.96
C SER A 31 5.07 -7.66 -11.18
N PHE A 32 4.23 -7.30 -12.14
CA PHE A 32 3.05 -8.07 -12.51
C PHE A 32 3.44 -9.44 -13.05
N TRP A 33 4.40 -9.47 -13.97
CA TRP A 33 4.87 -10.71 -14.60
C TRP A 33 5.60 -11.66 -13.63
N PHE A 34 6.26 -11.13 -12.61
CA PHE A 34 6.97 -11.93 -11.60
C PHE A 34 6.14 -12.21 -10.33
N GLY A 35 4.85 -11.84 -10.31
CA GLY A 35 4.00 -11.99 -9.11
C GLY A 35 4.36 -11.05 -7.95
N GLY A 36 5.30 -10.13 -8.17
CA GLY A 36 5.73 -9.11 -7.21
C GLY A 36 4.60 -8.17 -6.80
N LEU A 37 3.55 -8.03 -7.61
CA LEU A 37 2.37 -7.24 -7.25
C LEU A 37 1.64 -7.72 -6.00
N LEU A 38 1.76 -9.01 -5.65
CA LEU A 38 1.17 -9.57 -4.43
C LEU A 38 2.06 -9.36 -3.20
N VAL A 39 3.36 -9.16 -3.40
CA VAL A 39 4.37 -9.18 -2.32
C VAL A 39 4.86 -7.78 -1.98
N ILE A 40 5.15 -6.95 -2.99
CA ILE A 40 5.75 -5.63 -2.80
C ILE A 40 4.85 -4.68 -2.00
N PRO A 41 3.54 -4.53 -2.31
CA PRO A 41 2.67 -3.66 -1.52
C PRO A 41 2.54 -4.12 -0.07
N ALA A 42 2.41 -5.43 0.17
CA ALA A 42 2.34 -5.99 1.52
C ALA A 42 3.61 -5.72 2.35
N ILE A 43 4.80 -5.89 1.74
CA ILE A 43 6.09 -5.58 2.40
C ILE A 43 6.21 -4.07 2.64
N ALA A 44 5.81 -3.24 1.69
CA ALA A 44 5.88 -1.80 1.84
C ALA A 44 4.98 -1.31 2.98
N ILE A 45 3.74 -1.81 3.07
CA ILE A 45 2.82 -1.52 4.19
C ILE A 45 3.47 -1.86 5.53
N TRP A 46 4.14 -3.00 5.61
CA TRP A 46 4.84 -3.39 6.82
C TRP A 46 5.92 -2.39 7.22
N PHE A 47 6.77 -1.97 6.28
CA PHE A 47 7.81 -0.98 6.55
C PHE A 47 7.22 0.38 6.91
N GLN A 48 6.24 0.86 6.15
CA GLN A 48 5.57 2.13 6.39
C GLN A 48 4.89 2.15 7.77
N PHE A 49 4.22 1.06 8.15
CA PHE A 49 3.62 0.91 9.47
C PHE A 49 4.67 0.92 10.58
N LYS A 50 5.81 0.24 10.37
CA LYS A 50 6.92 0.19 11.33
C LYS A 50 7.51 1.57 11.60
N PHE A 51 7.67 2.40 10.57
CA PHE A 51 8.26 3.74 10.67
C PHE A 51 7.25 4.86 10.98
N ALA A 52 5.96 4.61 10.83
CA ALA A 52 4.93 5.54 11.26
C ALA A 52 4.86 5.64 12.80
N LEU A 53 4.59 6.84 13.30
CA LEU A 53 4.51 7.15 14.73
C LEU A 53 3.06 7.41 15.17
N GLY A 54 2.75 7.14 16.44
CA GLY A 54 1.44 7.43 17.04
C GLY A 54 0.56 6.20 17.30
N SER A 55 -0.76 6.41 17.32
CA SER A 55 -1.73 5.34 17.57
C SER A 55 -1.76 4.31 16.44
N PHE A 56 -2.20 3.08 16.74
CA PHE A 56 -2.30 1.99 15.77
C PHE A 56 -3.05 2.43 14.49
N LEU A 57 -4.22 3.05 14.65
CA LEU A 57 -5.05 3.52 13.55
C LEU A 57 -4.34 4.56 12.69
N LEU A 58 -3.61 5.49 13.32
CA LEU A 58 -2.89 6.53 12.59
C LEU A 58 -1.72 5.95 11.79
N ARG A 59 -0.98 5.01 12.38
CA ARG A 59 0.10 4.29 11.69
C ARG A 59 -0.40 3.44 10.54
N LEU A 60 -1.52 2.75 10.74
CA LEU A 60 -2.16 1.96 9.69
C LEU A 60 -2.67 2.86 8.55
N GLY A 61 -3.30 3.98 8.89
CA GLY A 61 -3.74 4.98 7.91
C GLY A 61 -2.58 5.47 7.03
N ILE A 62 -1.46 5.88 7.64
CA ILE A 62 -0.29 6.34 6.88
C ILE A 62 0.27 5.27 5.95
N ALA A 63 0.30 4.01 6.41
CA ALA A 63 0.81 2.90 5.62
C ALA A 63 -0.11 2.53 4.45
N VAL A 64 -1.42 2.66 4.61
CA VAL A 64 -2.41 2.13 3.66
C VAL A 64 -2.91 3.19 2.68
N LEU A 65 -3.03 4.45 3.11
CA LEU A 65 -3.63 5.54 2.31
C LEU A 65 -2.98 5.74 0.94
N PRO A 66 -1.64 5.77 0.79
CA PRO A 66 -1.01 5.96 -0.52
C PRO A 66 -1.38 4.85 -1.52
N TRP A 67 -1.46 3.60 -1.04
CA TRP A 67 -1.81 2.45 -1.87
C TRP A 67 -3.28 2.45 -2.25
N LEU A 68 -4.17 2.76 -1.30
CA LEU A 68 -5.61 2.88 -1.61
C LEU A 68 -5.87 4.00 -2.61
N ALA A 69 -5.20 5.15 -2.47
CA ALA A 69 -5.32 6.24 -3.42
C ALA A 69 -4.90 5.79 -4.83
N LEU A 70 -3.75 5.11 -4.96
CA LEU A 70 -3.30 4.55 -6.23
C LEU A 70 -4.32 3.55 -6.80
N CYS A 71 -4.81 2.61 -6.00
CA CYS A 71 -5.75 1.57 -6.46
C CYS A 71 -7.09 2.18 -6.90
N ILE A 72 -7.65 3.12 -6.13
CA ILE A 72 -8.92 3.77 -6.46
C ILE A 72 -8.79 4.57 -7.76
N ILE A 73 -7.74 5.40 -7.86
CA ILE A 73 -7.51 6.21 -9.07
C ILE A 73 -7.25 5.30 -10.28
N GLY A 74 -6.41 4.26 -10.10
CA GLY A 74 -6.08 3.29 -11.12
C GLY A 74 -7.28 2.49 -11.63
N LEU A 75 -8.12 1.99 -10.72
CA LEU A 75 -9.36 1.27 -11.06
C LEU A 75 -10.36 2.18 -11.77
N LEU A 76 -10.54 3.42 -11.31
CA LEU A 76 -11.40 4.39 -11.99
C LEU A 76 -10.92 4.68 -13.41
N TRP A 77 -9.61 4.81 -13.61
CA TRP A 77 -9.03 5.02 -14.93
C TRP A 77 -9.16 3.78 -15.82
N ALA A 78 -8.83 2.60 -15.29
CA ALA A 78 -8.99 1.32 -15.98
C ALA A 78 -10.45 1.10 -16.42
N SER A 79 -11.43 1.44 -15.58
CA SER A 79 -12.86 1.28 -15.89
C SER A 79 -13.34 2.09 -17.10
N LYS A 80 -12.65 3.18 -17.44
CA LYS A 80 -12.96 4.08 -18.57
C LYS A 80 -12.23 3.71 -19.86
N THR A 81 -11.44 2.64 -19.86
CA THR A 81 -10.68 2.21 -21.04
C THR A 81 -11.64 1.59 -22.07
N GLU A 82 -11.60 2.07 -23.32
CA GLU A 82 -12.51 1.64 -24.39
C GLU A 82 -12.23 0.20 -24.87
N HIS A 83 -10.97 -0.20 -24.93
CA HIS A 83 -10.60 -1.55 -25.35
C HIS A 83 -10.77 -2.56 -24.22
N ASP A 84 -11.71 -3.49 -24.37
CA ASP A 84 -12.06 -4.48 -23.33
C ASP A 84 -10.88 -5.34 -22.84
N GLY A 85 -9.98 -5.75 -23.74
CA GLY A 85 -8.80 -6.52 -23.35
C GLY A 85 -7.84 -5.73 -22.47
N GLN A 86 -7.60 -4.46 -22.82
CA GLN A 86 -6.75 -3.56 -22.04
C GLN A 86 -7.42 -3.15 -20.73
N ARG A 87 -8.74 -2.94 -20.76
CA ARG A 87 -9.56 -2.67 -19.58
C ARG A 87 -9.47 -3.81 -18.58
N ALA A 88 -9.69 -5.05 -19.01
CA ALA A 88 -9.62 -6.21 -18.14
C ALA A 88 -8.23 -6.38 -17.51
N MET A 89 -7.17 -6.22 -18.31
CA MET A 89 -5.79 -6.33 -17.82
C MET A 89 -5.45 -5.22 -16.80
N ASN A 90 -5.84 -3.98 -17.07
CA ASN A 90 -5.61 -2.86 -16.17
C ASN A 90 -6.42 -3.00 -14.87
N MET A 91 -7.68 -3.44 -14.93
CA MET A 91 -8.48 -3.69 -13.73
C MET A 91 -7.84 -4.78 -12.87
N PHE A 92 -7.43 -5.89 -13.49
CA PHE A 92 -6.79 -7.00 -12.80
C PHE A 92 -5.47 -6.60 -12.13
N PHE A 93 -4.67 -5.75 -12.78
CA PHE A 93 -3.45 -5.19 -12.19
C PHE A 93 -3.74 -4.47 -10.86
N PHE A 94 -4.69 -3.53 -10.85
CA PHE A 94 -5.00 -2.78 -9.63
C PHE A 94 -5.75 -3.61 -8.58
N GLU A 95 -6.52 -4.62 -8.99
CA GLU A 95 -7.13 -5.59 -8.07
C GLU A 95 -6.08 -6.42 -7.32
N MET A 96 -5.05 -6.91 -8.01
CA MET A 96 -3.93 -7.63 -7.39
C MET A 96 -3.20 -6.78 -6.34
N LEU A 97 -2.92 -5.51 -6.68
CA LEU A 97 -2.37 -4.54 -5.72
C LEU A 97 -3.28 -4.38 -4.50
N LEU A 98 -4.59 -4.27 -4.71
CA LEU A 98 -5.56 -4.13 -3.63
C LEU A 98 -5.58 -5.37 -2.72
N TYR A 99 -5.54 -6.58 -3.27
CA TYR A 99 -5.43 -7.81 -2.48
C TYR A 99 -4.14 -7.87 -1.67
N SER A 100 -3.00 -7.45 -2.25
CA SER A 100 -1.73 -7.33 -1.53
C SER A 100 -1.81 -6.35 -0.35
N VAL A 101 -2.47 -5.21 -0.56
CA VAL A 101 -2.70 -4.21 0.49
C VAL A 101 -3.49 -4.81 1.64
N VAL A 102 -4.59 -5.51 1.34
CA VAL A 102 -5.42 -6.19 2.33
C VAL A 102 -4.62 -7.23 3.10
N ALA A 103 -3.82 -8.06 2.41
CA ALA A 103 -2.96 -9.04 3.06
C ALA A 103 -1.94 -8.38 4.00
N GLY A 104 -1.29 -7.31 3.55
CA GLY A 104 -0.35 -6.52 4.37
C GLY A 104 -1.00 -5.97 5.64
N VAL A 105 -2.22 -5.43 5.52
CA VAL A 105 -3.01 -4.94 6.66
C VAL A 105 -3.30 -6.05 7.67
N VAL A 106 -3.75 -7.22 7.20
CA VAL A 106 -4.05 -8.37 8.06
C VAL A 106 -2.79 -8.80 8.82
N VAL A 107 -1.65 -8.94 8.13
CA VAL A 107 -0.37 -9.36 8.73
C VAL A 107 0.12 -8.37 9.78
N VAL A 108 0.11 -7.06 9.48
CA VAL A 108 0.50 -6.02 10.42
C VAL A 108 -0.40 -6.00 11.65
N THR A 109 -1.71 -6.12 11.43
CA THR A 109 -2.71 -6.13 12.49
C THR A 109 -2.53 -7.34 13.41
N ALA A 110 -2.43 -8.55 12.84
CA ALA A 110 -2.22 -9.77 13.60
C ALA A 110 -0.93 -9.72 14.42
N ARG A 111 0.17 -9.25 13.84
CA ARG A 111 1.43 -9.08 14.58
C ARG A 111 1.30 -8.07 15.71
N PHE A 112 0.64 -6.94 15.48
CA PHE A 112 0.47 -5.92 16.51
C PHE A 112 -0.29 -6.48 17.73
N PHE A 113 -1.36 -7.24 17.49
CA PHE A 113 -2.08 -7.92 18.56
C PHE A 113 -1.24 -8.98 19.26
N PHE A 114 -0.48 -9.79 18.52
CA PHE A 114 0.39 -10.82 19.08
C PHE A 114 1.50 -10.23 19.98
N GLN A 115 2.09 -9.11 19.58
CA GLN A 115 3.06 -8.40 20.41
C GLN A 115 2.43 -7.82 21.67
N LYS A 116 1.20 -7.30 21.55
CA LYS A 116 0.46 -6.74 22.68
C LYS A 116 0.03 -7.81 23.69
N THR A 117 -0.33 -9.01 23.25
CA THR A 117 -0.62 -10.13 24.15
C THR A 117 0.64 -10.66 24.82
N LYS A 118 1.76 -10.80 24.08
CA LYS A 118 3.04 -11.23 24.66
C LYS A 118 3.57 -10.25 25.71
N ALA A 119 3.37 -8.94 25.54
CA ALA A 119 3.82 -7.94 26.52
C ALA A 119 2.96 -7.88 27.80
N ARG A 120 1.80 -8.55 27.81
CA ARG A 120 0.89 -8.63 28.96
C ARG A 120 1.02 -9.94 29.74
N SER A 121 1.72 -10.94 29.16
CA SER A 121 2.05 -12.21 29.80
C SER A 121 3.43 -12.14 30.45
#